data_AF-A0A2V1E6Z7-F1
#
_entry.id   AF-A0A2V1E6Z7-F1
#
_cell.length_a   1.000
_cell.length_b   1.000
_cell.length_c   1.000
_cell.angle_alpha   90.00
_cell.angle_beta   90.00
_cell.angle_gamma   90.00
#
_symmetry.space_group_name_H-M   'P 1'
#
loop_
_entity.id
_entity.type
_entity.pdbx_description
1 polymer ?
#
loop_
_entity_poly.entity_id
_entity_poly.type
_entity_poly.pdbx_seq_one_letter_code
_entity_poly.pdbx_strand_id
1 'polypeptide(L)'
;MESNSATLEKHSIYVFLNLRGAEPGFHWGIFVPTNQTQGGVWHAVNRGGGWMLEIIAATGIPNDMSLCLCFKIGKVASQKWNTLEEILRKVPANGLPSSNTQEIFTCRVWVKDALFALDVGGVIRLAKSVEDIEKAAIEKAESNRDAIEREMTSEASKSHITGTAAAAKDAGYRHFKHFLESYGLRIWNDDDVQEGKAILRGMGYGV
;
A
#
# COMPACT_ATOMS: atom_id res chain seq x y z
N MET A 1 0.72 -22.03 -12.52
CA MET A 1 1.12 -20.63 -12.74
C MET A 1 2.10 -20.29 -11.65
N GLU A 2 3.34 -19.99 -12.00
CA GLU A 2 4.34 -19.51 -11.04
C GLU A 2 3.82 -18.21 -10.44
N SER A 3 3.64 -18.18 -9.11
CA SER A 3 3.35 -16.93 -8.42
C SER A 3 4.51 -15.99 -8.70
N ASN A 4 4.22 -14.84 -9.31
CA ASN A 4 5.19 -13.77 -9.54
C ASN A 4 5.58 -13.09 -8.22
N SER A 5 6.14 -13.85 -7.27
CA SER A 5 6.86 -13.32 -6.12
C SER A 5 8.19 -12.78 -6.62
N ALA A 6 8.16 -11.64 -7.33
CA ALA A 6 9.36 -10.89 -7.62
C ALA A 6 10.04 -10.58 -6.28
N THR A 7 11.22 -11.15 -6.05
CA THR A 7 11.97 -10.97 -4.81
C THR A 7 12.25 -9.49 -4.61
N LEU A 8 11.59 -8.86 -3.63
CA LEU A 8 11.82 -7.45 -3.35
C LEU A 8 13.23 -7.25 -2.80
N GLU A 9 13.92 -6.24 -3.32
CA GLU A 9 15.27 -5.91 -2.90
C GLU A 9 15.23 -5.12 -1.59
N LYS A 10 15.97 -5.61 -0.58
CA LYS A 10 16.08 -4.94 0.72
C LYS A 10 16.59 -3.51 0.56
N HIS A 11 16.08 -2.62 1.41
CA HIS A 11 16.40 -1.20 1.40
C HIS A 11 16.19 -0.56 0.03
N SER A 12 15.16 -0.97 -0.72
CA SER A 12 14.74 -0.29 -1.94
C SER A 12 13.37 0.32 -1.73
N ILE A 13 13.14 1.52 -2.26
CA ILE A 13 11.84 2.18 -2.22
C ILE A 13 11.00 1.62 -3.36
N TYR A 14 9.82 1.14 -3.01
CA TYR A 14 8.77 0.75 -3.92
C TYR A 14 7.56 1.66 -3.72
N VAL A 15 6.97 2.10 -4.82
CA VAL A 15 5.62 2.67 -4.81
C VAL A 15 4.66 1.54 -5.12
N PHE A 16 3.64 1.37 -4.28
CA PHE A 16 2.59 0.38 -4.51
C PHE A 16 1.26 1.04 -4.83
N LEU A 17 0.49 0.41 -5.73
CA LEU A 17 -0.86 0.81 -6.10
C LEU A 17 -1.79 -0.38 -5.88
N ASN A 18 -2.77 -0.19 -4.98
CA ASN A 18 -3.82 -1.17 -4.71
C ASN A 18 -5.15 -0.70 -5.28
N LEU A 19 -6.01 -1.64 -5.70
CA LEU A 19 -7.40 -1.34 -6.04
C LEU A 19 -8.14 -0.82 -4.82
N ARG A 20 -9.09 0.10 -5.05
CA ARG A 20 -9.97 0.64 -4.01
C ARG A 20 -11.35 -0.03 -3.98
N GLY A 21 -11.48 -1.21 -4.58
CA GLY A 21 -12.76 -1.89 -4.75
C GLY A 21 -13.72 -1.06 -5.61
N ALA A 22 -14.83 -0.62 -5.03
CA ALA A 22 -15.87 0.14 -5.73
C ALA A 22 -15.49 1.58 -6.06
N GLU A 23 -14.45 2.13 -5.42
CA GLU A 23 -13.99 3.50 -5.66
C GLU A 23 -13.04 3.57 -6.87
N PRO A 24 -13.12 4.64 -7.69
CA PRO A 24 -12.23 4.79 -8.83
C PRO A 24 -10.78 5.05 -8.42
N GLY A 25 -9.85 4.57 -9.27
CA GLY A 25 -8.42 4.78 -9.10
C GLY A 25 -7.77 3.86 -8.08
N PHE A 26 -6.54 4.20 -7.69
CA PHE A 26 -5.70 3.36 -6.83
C PHE A 26 -5.47 3.99 -5.45
N HIS A 27 -5.24 3.16 -4.45
CA HIS A 27 -4.64 3.56 -3.20
C HIS A 27 -3.12 3.49 -3.32
N TRP A 28 -2.43 4.57 -2.95
CA TRP A 28 -1.00 4.72 -3.14
C TRP A 28 -0.28 4.69 -1.80
N GLY A 29 0.89 4.06 -1.79
CA GLY A 29 1.82 4.16 -0.68
C GLY A 29 3.24 3.82 -1.07
N ILE A 30 4.13 3.96 -0.09
CA ILE A 30 5.55 3.61 -0.20
C ILE A 30 5.79 2.38 0.67
N PHE A 31 6.41 1.36 0.09
CA PHE A 31 6.92 0.20 0.79
C PHE A 31 8.44 0.16 0.70
N VAL A 32 9.10 -0.07 1.84
CA VAL A 32 10.55 -0.25 1.89
C VAL A 32 10.87 -1.55 2.63
N PRO A 33 11.30 -2.61 1.92
CA PRO A 33 11.56 -3.91 2.53
C PRO A 33 12.82 -3.86 3.42
N THR A 34 12.70 -4.31 4.67
CA THR A 34 13.85 -4.60 5.55
C THR A 34 14.31 -6.05 5.38
N ASN A 35 13.42 -6.94 4.93
CA ASN A 35 13.75 -8.27 4.40
C ASN A 35 12.77 -8.66 3.26
N GLN A 36 12.79 -9.93 2.81
CA GLN A 36 11.99 -10.36 1.64
C GLN A 36 10.48 -10.19 1.82
N THR A 37 9.99 -10.31 3.06
CA THR A 37 8.54 -10.28 3.35
C THR A 37 8.15 -9.20 4.34
N GLN A 38 9.12 -8.52 4.97
CA GLN A 38 8.90 -7.49 5.97
C GLN A 38 9.47 -6.15 5.54
N GLY A 39 8.81 -5.07 5.93
CA GLY A 39 9.29 -3.72 5.67
C GLY A 39 8.41 -2.66 6.32
N GLY A 40 8.79 -1.40 6.11
CA GLY A 40 7.95 -0.27 6.48
C GLY A 40 7.00 0.09 5.33
N VAL A 41 5.75 0.39 5.68
CA VAL A 41 4.74 0.96 4.79
C VAL A 41 4.40 2.35 5.29
N TRP A 42 4.36 3.30 4.36
CA TRP A 42 3.88 4.67 4.60
C TRP A 42 2.84 5.03 3.54
N HIS A 43 1.69 5.50 3.99
CA HIS A 43 0.59 5.90 3.12
C HIS A 43 -0.33 6.88 3.83
N ALA A 44 -0.93 7.80 3.08
CA ALA A 44 -1.94 8.68 3.63
C ALA A 44 -3.32 8.05 3.52
N VAL A 45 -4.07 8.06 4.61
CA VAL A 45 -5.42 7.51 4.72
C VAL A 45 -6.41 8.59 5.17
N ASN A 46 -7.70 8.40 4.86
CA ASN A 46 -8.77 9.32 5.23
C ASN A 46 -9.94 8.55 5.86
N ARG A 47 -9.66 7.77 6.91
CA ARG A 47 -10.63 6.89 7.58
C ARG A 47 -11.47 7.61 8.65
N GLY A 48 -10.93 8.66 9.26
CA GLY A 48 -11.55 9.39 10.38
C GLY A 48 -12.18 10.74 10.03
N GLY A 49 -12.49 11.00 8.75
CA GLY A 49 -12.99 12.32 8.29
C GLY A 49 -11.90 13.38 8.11
N GLY A 50 -10.63 12.98 8.17
CA GLY A 50 -9.48 13.81 7.86
C GLY A 50 -8.30 12.96 7.39
N TRP A 51 -7.44 13.54 6.55
CA TRP A 51 -6.22 12.89 6.10
C TRP A 51 -5.22 12.75 7.25
N MET A 52 -4.53 11.61 7.29
CA MET A 52 -3.42 11.35 8.21
C MET A 52 -2.41 10.38 7.59
N LEU A 53 -1.17 10.44 8.07
CA LEU A 53 -0.13 9.48 7.71
C LEU A 53 -0.26 8.23 8.58
N GLU A 54 -0.42 7.08 7.94
CA GLU A 54 -0.36 5.78 8.58
C GLU A 54 1.00 5.13 8.29
N ILE A 55 1.59 4.51 9.32
CA ILE A 55 2.91 3.86 9.24
C ILE A 55 2.78 2.46 9.83
N ILE A 56 2.98 1.45 9.00
CA ILE A 56 2.77 0.05 9.37
C ILE A 56 4.08 -0.71 9.18
N ALA A 57 4.43 -1.53 10.17
CA ALA A 57 5.42 -2.57 9.99
C ALA A 57 4.72 -3.74 9.27
N ALA A 58 4.80 -3.76 7.94
CA ALA A 58 4.05 -4.71 7.15
C ALA A 58 4.81 -6.03 6.99
N THR A 59 4.06 -7.13 7.05
CA THR A 59 4.49 -8.42 6.53
C THR A 59 3.63 -8.79 5.33
N GLY A 60 4.21 -8.94 4.14
CA GLY A 60 3.50 -9.51 2.99
C GLY A 60 2.76 -8.54 2.08
N ILE A 61 3.17 -7.26 1.97
CA ILE A 61 2.68 -6.34 0.91
C ILE A 61 2.66 -7.01 -0.49
N PRO A 62 3.67 -7.80 -0.91
CA PRO A 62 3.63 -8.54 -2.18
C PRO A 62 2.47 -9.54 -2.34
N ASN A 63 1.79 -9.90 -1.25
CA ASN A 63 0.73 -10.90 -1.21
C ASN A 63 -0.66 -10.26 -1.03
N ASP A 64 -0.78 -8.93 -1.08
CA ASP A 64 -2.08 -8.28 -1.04
C ASP A 64 -2.81 -8.54 -2.36
N MET A 65 -3.99 -9.17 -2.28
CA MET A 65 -4.78 -9.57 -3.45
C MET A 65 -5.33 -8.36 -4.24
N SER A 66 -5.29 -7.17 -3.64
CA SER A 66 -5.65 -5.91 -4.31
C SER A 66 -4.47 -5.21 -5.00
N LEU A 67 -3.24 -5.74 -4.89
CA LEU A 67 -2.03 -5.12 -5.40
C LEU A 67 -1.97 -5.19 -6.93
N CYS A 68 -2.16 -4.05 -7.59
CA CYS A 68 -1.98 -3.93 -9.04
C CYS A 68 -0.53 -3.72 -9.45
N LEU A 69 0.26 -3.05 -8.61
CA LEU A 69 1.62 -2.70 -8.94
C LEU A 69 2.46 -2.52 -7.68
N CYS A 70 3.67 -3.07 -7.70
CA CYS A 70 4.75 -2.71 -6.78
C CYS A 70 5.97 -2.30 -7.62
N PHE A 71 6.16 -0.99 -7.76
CA PHE A 71 7.11 -0.39 -8.71
C PHE A 71 8.35 0.14 -7.98
N LYS A 72 9.52 -0.43 -8.31
CA LYS A 72 10.79 -0.01 -7.72
C LYS A 72 11.20 1.37 -8.22
N ILE A 73 11.43 2.29 -7.29
CA ILE A 73 11.92 3.65 -7.55
C ILE A 73 13.45 3.70 -7.50
N GLY A 74 14.04 3.10 -6.47
CA GLY A 74 15.48 3.20 -6.26
C GLY A 74 15.95 2.43 -5.04
N LYS A 75 17.27 2.20 -4.98
CA LYS A 75 17.92 1.58 -3.83
C LYS A 75 18.39 2.66 -2.87
N VAL A 76 18.15 2.42 -1.59
CA VAL A 76 18.57 3.25 -0.47
C VAL A 76 19.82 2.62 0.12
N ALA A 77 20.83 3.44 0.36
CA ALA A 77 22.00 2.97 1.08
C ALA A 77 21.62 2.71 2.55
N SER A 78 22.06 1.59 3.14
CA SER A 78 21.61 1.16 4.48
C SER A 78 21.84 2.22 5.56
N GLN A 79 22.91 3.01 5.46
CA GLN A 79 23.19 4.12 6.39
C GLN A 79 22.19 5.29 6.31
N LYS A 80 21.38 5.36 5.25
CA LYS A 80 20.34 6.38 5.06
C LYS A 80 18.98 5.94 5.58
N TRP A 81 18.87 4.76 6.18
CA TRP A 81 17.59 4.21 6.67
C TRP A 81 16.88 5.16 7.65
N ASN A 82 17.57 5.61 8.70
CA ASN A 82 16.96 6.51 9.69
C ASN A 82 16.55 7.85 9.04
N THR A 83 17.37 8.36 8.12
CA THR A 83 17.04 9.58 7.36
C THR A 83 15.80 9.40 6.49
N LEU A 84 15.64 8.22 5.86
CA LEU A 84 14.44 7.88 5.10
C LEU A 84 13.20 7.91 5.98
N GLU A 85 13.23 7.23 7.12
CA GLU A 85 12.06 7.17 8.02
C GLU A 85 11.70 8.57 8.56
N GLU A 86 12.70 9.36 8.93
CA GLU A 86 12.50 10.73 9.40
C GLU A 86 11.89 11.63 8.33
N ILE A 87 12.36 11.54 7.09
CA ILE A 87 11.81 12.32 5.97
C ILE A 87 10.36 11.92 5.75
N LEU A 88 10.07 10.62 5.59
CA LEU A 88 8.70 10.14 5.33
C LEU A 88 7.72 10.54 6.44
N ARG A 89 8.16 10.51 7.72
CA ARG A 89 7.34 10.96 8.87
C ARG A 89 7.03 12.46 8.85
N LYS A 90 7.89 13.28 8.25
CA LYS A 90 7.77 14.75 8.23
C LYS A 90 6.97 15.27 7.04
N VAL A 91 6.75 14.46 6.00
CA VAL A 91 5.92 14.85 4.86
C VAL A 91 4.48 15.08 5.35
N PRO A 92 3.91 16.29 5.20
CA PRO A 92 2.58 16.60 5.71
C PRO A 92 1.52 15.68 5.11
N ALA A 93 0.68 15.09 5.96
CA ALA A 93 -0.48 14.31 5.56
C ALA A 93 -1.78 14.88 6.14
N ASN A 94 -1.87 16.20 6.24
CA ASN A 94 -2.92 16.93 6.94
C ASN A 94 -4.11 17.34 6.04
N GLY A 95 -4.12 16.91 4.77
CA GLY A 95 -5.19 17.23 3.83
C GLY A 95 -5.08 18.60 3.15
N LEU A 96 -4.05 19.39 3.46
CA LEU A 96 -3.79 20.65 2.76
C LEU A 96 -3.14 20.39 1.39
N PRO A 97 -3.40 21.23 0.38
CA PRO A 97 -2.76 21.09 -0.93
C PRO A 97 -1.24 20.99 -0.85
N SER A 98 -0.64 20.21 -1.77
CA SER A 98 0.81 20.03 -1.81
C SER A 98 1.53 21.38 -1.94
N SER A 99 2.53 21.62 -1.11
CA SER A 99 3.41 22.79 -1.26
C SER A 99 4.21 22.76 -2.56
N ASN A 100 4.47 21.57 -3.12
CA ASN A 100 5.30 21.39 -4.32
C ASN A 100 4.49 21.54 -5.61
N THR A 101 3.29 20.96 -5.68
CA THR A 101 2.48 20.92 -6.91
C THR A 101 1.19 21.73 -6.83
N GLN A 102 0.80 22.20 -5.64
CA GLN A 102 -0.49 22.85 -5.36
C GLN A 102 -1.72 21.96 -5.64
N GLU A 103 -1.51 20.65 -5.88
CA GLU A 103 -2.61 19.70 -6.08
C GLU A 103 -3.41 19.50 -4.79
N ILE A 104 -4.72 19.28 -4.95
CA ILE A 104 -5.61 18.88 -3.85
C ILE A 104 -5.08 17.58 -3.22
N PHE A 105 -5.01 17.56 -1.90
CA PHE A 105 -4.38 16.47 -1.17
C PHE A 105 -5.10 15.13 -1.39
N THR A 106 -4.30 14.11 -1.69
CA THR A 106 -4.71 12.70 -1.80
C THR A 106 -3.52 11.81 -1.41
N CYS A 107 -3.75 10.50 -1.19
CA CYS A 107 -2.64 9.55 -1.00
C CYS A 107 -1.62 9.55 -2.15
N ARG A 108 -2.09 9.75 -3.40
CA ARG A 108 -1.23 9.91 -4.59
C ARG A 108 -0.33 11.13 -4.42
N VAL A 109 -0.92 12.28 -4.09
CA VAL A 109 -0.17 13.54 -3.88
C VAL A 109 0.81 13.41 -2.72
N TRP A 110 0.44 12.73 -1.63
CA TRP A 110 1.37 12.44 -0.53
C TRP A 110 2.58 11.63 -1.00
N VAL A 111 2.39 10.58 -1.81
CA VAL A 111 3.51 9.79 -2.37
C VAL A 111 4.39 10.68 -3.26
N LYS A 112 3.82 11.57 -4.07
CA LYS A 112 4.59 12.52 -4.89
C LYS A 112 5.48 13.42 -4.03
N ASP A 113 4.91 14.04 -3.00
CA ASP A 113 5.64 14.89 -2.06
C ASP A 113 6.71 14.11 -1.30
N ALA A 114 6.43 12.86 -0.92
CA ALA A 114 7.38 11.99 -0.27
C ALA A 114 8.57 11.61 -1.16
N LEU A 115 8.33 11.26 -2.42
CA LEU A 115 9.41 10.98 -3.38
C LEU A 115 10.27 12.23 -3.61
N PHE A 116 9.65 13.39 -3.77
CA PHE A 116 10.37 14.65 -3.90
C PHE A 116 11.22 14.96 -2.67
N ALA A 117 10.66 14.80 -1.46
CA ALA A 117 11.39 15.03 -0.22
C ALA A 117 12.57 14.06 -0.03
N LEU A 118 12.43 12.80 -0.46
CA LEU A 118 13.51 11.81 -0.40
C LEU A 118 14.65 12.11 -1.39
N ASP A 119 14.33 12.67 -2.56
CA ASP A 119 15.30 13.15 -3.55
C ASP A 119 16.08 14.36 -3.02
N VAL A 120 15.37 15.39 -2.57
CA VAL A 120 15.96 16.61 -1.99
C VAL A 120 16.78 16.30 -0.72
N GLY A 121 16.31 15.36 0.11
CA GLY A 121 17.02 14.88 1.30
C GLY A 121 18.24 13.99 1.00
N GLY A 122 18.51 13.68 -0.27
CA GLY A 122 19.65 12.87 -0.69
C GLY A 122 19.61 11.43 -0.16
N VAL A 123 18.40 10.89 0.02
CA VAL A 123 18.19 9.46 0.35
C VAL A 123 18.22 8.62 -0.92
N ILE A 124 17.63 9.14 -1.99
CA ILE A 124 17.67 8.60 -3.35
C ILE A 124 17.99 9.72 -4.34
N ARG A 125 18.24 9.33 -5.58
CA ARG A 125 18.23 10.26 -6.72
C ARG A 125 17.19 9.80 -7.73
N LEU A 126 16.18 10.61 -7.99
CA LEU A 126 15.15 10.25 -8.97
C LEU A 126 15.73 10.36 -10.39
N ALA A 127 15.55 9.32 -11.20
CA ALA A 127 16.01 9.29 -12.58
C ALA A 127 15.04 10.00 -13.55
N LYS A 128 13.80 10.23 -13.10
CA LYS A 128 12.72 10.89 -13.83
C LYS A 128 11.99 11.85 -12.88
N SER A 129 11.20 12.77 -13.44
CA SER A 129 10.32 13.61 -12.63
C SER A 129 9.31 12.77 -11.86
N VAL A 130 8.76 13.33 -10.79
CA VAL A 130 7.73 12.68 -9.99
C VAL A 130 6.46 12.47 -10.82
N GLU A 131 6.16 13.38 -11.74
CA GLU A 131 5.05 13.31 -12.70
C GLU A 131 5.23 12.16 -13.69
N ASP A 132 6.44 11.95 -14.21
CA ASP A 132 6.73 10.85 -15.14
C ASP A 132 6.67 9.49 -14.42
N ILE A 133 7.10 9.44 -13.15
CA ILE A 133 6.97 8.25 -12.30
C ILE A 133 5.49 7.94 -12.06
N GLU A 134 4.70 8.96 -11.73
CA GLU A 134 3.26 8.83 -11.50
C GLU A 134 2.56 8.27 -12.74
N LYS A 135 2.78 8.90 -13.90
CA LYS A 135 2.21 8.46 -15.18
C LYS A 135 2.56 7.00 -15.48
N ALA A 136 3.84 6.64 -15.37
CA ALA A 136 4.30 5.28 -15.62
C ALA A 136 3.73 4.26 -14.62
N ALA A 137 3.50 4.66 -13.36
CA ALA A 137 2.88 3.80 -12.36
C ALA A 137 1.40 3.56 -12.65
N ILE A 138 0.64 4.59 -13.02
CA ILE A 138 -0.77 4.47 -13.40
C ILE A 138 -0.92 3.58 -14.63
N GLU A 139 -0.17 3.85 -15.71
CA GLU A 139 -0.24 3.07 -16.95
C GLU A 139 0.01 1.58 -16.69
N LYS A 140 0.99 1.25 -15.86
CA LYS A 140 1.30 -0.14 -15.50
C LYS A 140 0.24 -0.76 -14.59
N ALA A 141 -0.25 -0.03 -13.60
CA ALA A 141 -1.29 -0.54 -12.71
C ALA A 141 -2.59 -0.81 -13.47
N GLU A 142 -3.00 0.09 -14.36
CA GLU A 142 -4.18 -0.11 -15.23
C GLU A 142 -3.98 -1.32 -16.16
N SER A 143 -2.79 -1.54 -16.72
CA SER A 143 -2.53 -2.74 -17.53
C SER A 143 -2.65 -4.06 -16.76
N ASN A 144 -2.51 -4.03 -15.44
CA ASN A 144 -2.66 -5.19 -14.56
C ASN A 144 -4.06 -5.30 -13.95
N ARG A 145 -4.87 -4.24 -14.01
CA ARG A 145 -6.16 -4.13 -13.32
C ARG A 145 -7.10 -5.28 -13.64
N ASP A 146 -7.39 -5.51 -14.92
CA ASP A 146 -8.32 -6.55 -15.35
C ASP A 146 -7.89 -7.95 -14.94
N ALA A 147 -6.58 -8.21 -14.83
CA ALA A 147 -6.07 -9.50 -14.40
C ALA A 147 -6.28 -9.68 -12.90
N ILE A 148 -5.97 -8.66 -12.10
CA ILE A 148 -6.17 -8.67 -10.65
C ILE A 148 -7.65 -8.73 -10.29
N GLU A 149 -8.51 -7.93 -10.92
CA GLU A 149 -9.96 -7.99 -10.72
C GLU A 149 -10.53 -9.39 -11.08
N ARG A 150 -9.99 -10.03 -12.13
CA ARG A 150 -10.35 -11.41 -12.49
C ARG A 150 -9.82 -12.44 -11.50
N GLU A 151 -8.61 -12.29 -10.99
CA GLU A 151 -8.08 -13.18 -9.95
C GLU A 151 -8.92 -13.06 -8.67
N MET A 152 -9.20 -11.83 -8.21
CA MET A 152 -10.08 -11.54 -7.07
C MET A 152 -11.49 -12.13 -7.26
N THR A 153 -12.05 -12.08 -8.47
CA THR A 153 -13.38 -12.64 -8.75
C THR A 153 -13.36 -14.15 -9.02
N SER A 154 -12.29 -14.72 -9.56
CA SER A 154 -12.14 -16.18 -9.72
C SER A 154 -11.94 -16.87 -8.37
N GLU A 155 -11.31 -16.18 -7.43
CA GLU A 155 -11.27 -16.57 -6.02
C GLU A 155 -12.59 -16.32 -5.28
N ALA A 156 -13.63 -15.75 -5.91
CA ALA A 156 -14.99 -15.69 -5.33
C ALA A 156 -15.61 -17.08 -5.05
N SER A 157 -14.91 -18.16 -5.44
CA SER A 157 -15.10 -19.49 -4.84
C SER A 157 -14.99 -19.49 -3.31
N LYS A 158 -14.39 -18.48 -2.67
CA LYS A 158 -14.20 -18.34 -1.22
C LYS A 158 -15.43 -17.84 -0.45
N SER A 159 -16.54 -17.57 -1.15
CA SER A 159 -17.81 -17.15 -0.52
C SER A 159 -18.34 -18.16 0.51
N HIS A 160 -17.97 -19.44 0.38
CA HIS A 160 -18.31 -20.48 1.36
C HIS A 160 -17.55 -20.33 2.70
N ILE A 161 -16.46 -19.55 2.74
CA ILE A 161 -15.72 -19.24 3.96
C ILE A 161 -16.33 -18.00 4.59
N THR A 162 -17.12 -18.21 5.64
CA THR A 162 -17.97 -17.18 6.27
C THR A 162 -17.46 -16.69 7.62
N GLY A 163 -16.38 -17.28 8.16
CA GLY A 163 -15.78 -16.87 9.42
C GLY A 163 -14.57 -15.96 9.22
N THR A 164 -14.52 -14.80 9.89
CA THR A 164 -13.39 -13.84 9.76
C THR A 164 -12.04 -14.45 10.11
N ALA A 165 -11.97 -15.35 11.10
CA ALA A 165 -10.74 -16.05 11.45
C ALA A 165 -10.32 -17.06 10.37
N ALA A 166 -11.28 -17.75 9.76
CA ALA A 166 -11.02 -18.71 8.68
C ALA A 166 -10.60 -17.98 7.40
N ALA A 167 -11.29 -16.90 7.04
CA ALA A 167 -10.97 -16.05 5.91
C ALA A 167 -9.58 -15.40 6.07
N ALA A 168 -9.26 -14.85 7.24
CA ALA A 168 -7.92 -14.32 7.51
C ALA A 168 -6.83 -15.40 7.39
N LYS A 169 -7.11 -16.62 7.83
CA LYS A 169 -6.16 -17.73 7.73
C LYS A 169 -5.95 -18.19 6.30
N ASP A 170 -7.03 -18.29 5.54
CA ASP A 170 -7.02 -18.61 4.11
C ASP A 170 -6.27 -17.54 3.31
N ALA A 171 -6.45 -16.26 3.66
CA ALA A 171 -5.69 -15.14 3.13
C ALA A 171 -4.21 -15.07 3.60
N GLY A 172 -3.72 -16.08 4.33
CA GLY A 172 -2.31 -16.20 4.73
C GLY A 172 -1.93 -15.53 6.07
N TYR A 173 -2.89 -15.05 6.85
CA TYR A 173 -2.65 -14.43 8.15
C TYR A 173 -2.80 -15.43 9.31
N ARG A 174 -2.12 -15.19 10.44
CA ARG A 174 -2.20 -16.10 11.60
C ARG A 174 -3.59 -16.18 12.22
N HIS A 175 -4.29 -15.06 12.26
CA HIS A 175 -5.65 -14.90 12.79
C HIS A 175 -6.22 -13.53 12.37
N PHE A 176 -7.53 -13.32 12.56
CA PHE A 176 -8.21 -12.09 12.14
C PHE A 176 -7.57 -10.80 12.70
N LYS A 177 -7.13 -10.80 13.96
CA LYS A 177 -6.39 -9.66 14.52
C LYS A 177 -5.12 -9.32 13.73
N HIS A 178 -4.36 -10.32 13.27
CA HIS A 178 -3.12 -10.12 12.51
C HIS A 178 -3.42 -9.58 11.11
N PHE A 179 -4.52 -10.04 10.52
CA PHE A 179 -5.07 -9.45 9.30
C PHE A 179 -5.42 -7.97 9.52
N LEU A 180 -6.23 -7.65 10.53
CA LEU A 180 -6.59 -6.26 10.84
C LEU A 180 -5.35 -5.37 11.04
N GLU A 181 -4.40 -5.81 11.87
CA GLU A 181 -3.17 -5.06 12.15
C GLU A 181 -2.32 -4.84 10.89
N SER A 182 -2.32 -5.78 9.94
CA SER A 182 -1.61 -5.60 8.66
C SER A 182 -2.22 -4.50 7.77
N TYR A 183 -3.51 -4.19 7.98
CA TYR A 183 -4.24 -3.12 7.31
C TYR A 183 -4.36 -1.85 8.19
N GLY A 184 -3.67 -1.80 9.34
CA GLY A 184 -3.75 -0.67 10.29
C GLY A 184 -5.01 -0.65 11.17
N LEU A 185 -5.84 -1.68 11.06
CA LEU A 185 -7.14 -1.79 11.70
C LEU A 185 -7.02 -2.37 13.12
N ARG A 186 -7.84 -1.87 14.04
CA ARG A 186 -7.79 -2.26 15.46
C ARG A 186 -8.97 -3.15 15.80
N ILE A 187 -8.68 -4.35 16.31
CA ILE A 187 -9.73 -5.34 16.66
C ILE A 187 -10.72 -4.87 17.73
N TRP A 188 -10.36 -3.85 18.52
CA TRP A 188 -11.23 -3.29 19.55
C TRP A 188 -12.11 -2.14 19.05
N ASN A 189 -11.88 -1.64 17.84
CA ASN A 189 -12.70 -0.62 17.20
C ASN A 189 -13.68 -1.31 16.25
N ASP A 190 -14.99 -1.11 16.45
CA ASP A 190 -16.01 -1.78 15.64
C ASP A 190 -15.96 -1.34 14.16
N ASP A 191 -15.70 -0.06 13.90
CA ASP A 191 -15.59 0.47 12.54
C ASP A 191 -14.44 -0.21 11.78
N ASP A 192 -13.28 -0.34 12.45
CA ASP A 192 -12.11 -1.03 11.90
C ASP A 192 -12.38 -2.53 11.68
N VAL A 193 -13.19 -3.16 12.54
CA VAL A 193 -13.61 -4.55 12.37
C VAL A 193 -14.55 -4.70 11.17
N GLN A 194 -15.47 -3.76 10.95
CA GLN A 194 -16.33 -3.77 9.77
C GLN A 194 -15.55 -3.47 8.50
N GLU A 195 -14.56 -2.57 8.54
CA GLU A 195 -13.65 -2.33 7.42
C GLU A 195 -12.86 -3.59 7.08
N GLY A 196 -12.33 -4.29 8.08
CA GLY A 196 -11.64 -5.56 7.87
C GLY A 196 -12.53 -6.63 7.24
N LYS A 197 -13.80 -6.72 7.64
CA LYS A 197 -14.79 -7.59 6.98
C LYS A 197 -15.07 -7.14 5.55
N ALA A 198 -15.17 -5.84 5.30
CA ALA A 198 -15.39 -5.30 3.96
C ALA A 198 -14.22 -5.63 3.02
N ILE A 199 -12.98 -5.54 3.52
CA ILE A 199 -11.77 -5.97 2.79
C ILE A 199 -11.87 -7.47 2.46
N LEU A 200 -12.18 -8.33 3.44
CA LEU A 200 -12.38 -9.76 3.19
C LEU A 200 -13.52 -10.05 2.21
N ARG A 201 -14.62 -9.30 2.24
CA ARG A 201 -15.69 -9.42 1.22
C ARG A 201 -15.22 -8.99 -0.16
N GLY A 202 -14.42 -7.93 -0.25
CA GLY A 202 -13.77 -7.51 -1.50
C GLY A 202 -12.82 -8.58 -2.05
N MET A 203 -12.24 -9.39 -1.17
CA MET A 203 -11.43 -10.56 -1.50
C MET A 203 -12.26 -11.82 -1.84
N GLY A 204 -13.59 -11.73 -1.85
CA GLY A 204 -14.49 -12.83 -2.21
C GLY A 204 -14.94 -13.73 -1.05
N TYR A 205 -14.61 -13.39 0.21
CA TYR A 205 -15.06 -14.15 1.39
C TYR A 205 -16.50 -13.79 1.83
N GLY A 206 -17.22 -14.75 2.40
CA GLY A 206 -18.62 -14.60 2.83
C GLY A 206 -18.83 -14.13 4.28
N VAL A 207 -17.88 -13.33 4.81
CA VAL A 207 -17.83 -12.90 6.23
C VAL A 207 -18.72 -11.71 6.56
#